data_AF-A0AAV4RMU7-F1
#
_entry.id   AF-A0AAV4RMU7-F1
#
_cell.length_a   1.000
_cell.length_b   1.000
_cell.length_c   1.000
_cell.angle_alpha   90.00
_cell.angle_beta   90.00
_cell.angle_gamma   90.00
#
_symmetry.space_group_name_H-M   'P 1'
#
loop_
_entity.id
_entity.type
_entity.pdbx_description
1 polymer ?
#
loop_
_entity_poly.entity_id
_entity_poly.type
_entity_poly.pdbx_seq_one_letter_code
_entity_poly.pdbx_strand_id
1 'polypeptide(L)' 'MSKALWKTRENISEDEDIPYEEEILRNPYSVKHWLRYIEFKKEAPKHVINRLYERALREHTGKLYYLA' A
#
# COMPACT_ATOMS: atom_id res chain seq x y z
N MET A 1 3.99 22.17 7.88
CA MET A 1 4.42 20.95 8.61
C MET A 1 3.26 19.94 8.65
N SER A 2 3.04 19.18 7.58
CA SER A 2 1.83 18.35 7.37
C SER A 2 2.14 16.89 7.01
N LYS A 3 3.25 16.33 7.54
CA LYS A 3 3.73 14.99 7.15
C LYS A 3 3.16 13.81 7.97
N ALA A 4 2.19 13.99 8.87
CA ALA A 4 1.89 12.90 9.83
C ALA A 4 0.43 12.79 10.31
N LEU A 5 -0.57 13.05 9.46
CA LEU A 5 -1.98 12.80 9.83
C LEU A 5 -2.59 11.53 9.21
N TRP A 6 -2.05 11.01 8.11
CA TRP A 6 -2.60 9.81 7.48
C TRP A 6 -1.98 8.49 7.99
N LYS A 7 -0.91 8.57 8.78
CA LYS A 7 -0.23 7.39 9.36
C LYS A 7 -1.01 6.77 10.54
N THR A 8 -2.11 7.39 10.99
CA THR A 8 -2.86 7.00 12.20
C THR A 8 -4.24 6.43 11.90
N ARG A 9 -4.35 5.49 10.96
CA ARG A 9 -5.57 4.67 10.82
C ARG A 9 -5.18 3.20 10.84
N GLU A 10 -5.23 2.63 12.05
CA GLU A 10 -5.17 1.19 12.37
C GLU A 10 -4.19 0.41 11.52
N ASN A 11 -3.00 0.22 12.08
CA ASN A 11 -1.94 -0.62 11.54
C ASN A 11 -2.44 -2.07 11.49
N ILE A 12 -3.05 -2.48 10.39
CA ILE A 12 -3.20 -3.89 10.00
C ILE A 12 -1.86 -4.30 9.37
N SER A 13 -0.76 -4.11 10.10
CA SER A 13 0.52 -4.71 9.74
C SER A 13 0.85 -5.64 10.88
N GLU A 14 0.48 -6.90 10.69
CA GLU A 14 0.99 -8.00 11.51
C GLU A 14 2.49 -8.15 11.19
N ASP A 15 3.27 -8.77 12.07
CA ASP A 15 4.72 -8.92 11.85
C ASP A 15 5.03 -9.64 10.51
N GLU A 16 4.09 -10.44 10.01
CA GLU A 16 4.16 -11.12 8.72
C GLU A 16 4.07 -10.17 7.50
N ASP A 17 3.55 -8.96 7.68
CA ASP A 17 3.43 -7.94 6.62
C ASP A 17 4.73 -7.17 6.40
N ILE A 18 5.65 -7.19 7.38
CA ILE A 18 6.89 -6.41 7.37
C ILE A 18 7.71 -6.61 6.08
N PRO A 19 7.96 -7.85 5.60
CA PRO A 19 8.76 -8.06 4.39
C PRO A 19 8.14 -7.41 3.15
N TYR A 20 6.81 -7.43 3.04
CA TYR A 20 6.07 -6.84 1.93
C TYR A 20 6.05 -5.32 2.03
N GLU A 21 5.82 -4.77 3.23
CA GLU A 21 5.86 -3.32 3.46
C GLU A 21 7.25 -2.74 3.15
N GLU A 22 8.34 -3.42 3.54
CA GLU A 22 9.70 -3.02 3.17
C GLU A 22 9.95 -3.06 1.66
N GLU A 23 9.47 -4.10 0.99
CA GLU A 23 9.54 -4.22 -0.48
C GLU A 23 8.81 -3.07 -1.18
N ILE A 24 7.61 -2.71 -0.71
CA ILE A 24 6.82 -1.58 -1.23
C ILE A 24 7.52 -0.25 -0.97
N LEU A 25 8.08 -0.05 0.23
CA LEU A 25 8.81 1.19 0.55
C LEU A 25 10.04 1.37 -0.33
N ARG A 26 10.73 0.29 -0.69
CA ARG A 26 11.87 0.33 -1.63
C ARG A 26 11.44 0.49 -3.08
N ASN A 27 10.29 -0.07 -3.46
CA ASN A 27 9.80 -0.12 -4.84
C ASN A 27 8.32 0.31 -4.99
N PRO A 28 7.97 1.55 -4.61
CA PRO A 28 6.57 1.96 -4.48
C PRO A 28 5.79 1.98 -5.80
N TYR A 29 6.49 2.10 -6.94
CA TYR A 29 5.87 2.11 -8.27
C TYR A 29 5.81 0.73 -8.92
N SER A 30 6.37 -0.30 -8.28
CA SER A 30 6.46 -1.63 -8.89
C SER A 30 5.18 -2.43 -8.65
N VAL A 31 4.38 -2.56 -9.71
CA VAL A 31 3.15 -3.37 -9.71
C VAL A 31 3.44 -4.81 -9.26
N LYS A 32 4.60 -5.38 -9.63
CA LYS A 32 5.01 -6.73 -9.20
C LYS A 32 5.09 -6.89 -7.68
N HIS A 33 5.60 -5.88 -6.96
CA HIS A 33 5.73 -5.95 -5.50
C HIS A 33 4.37 -5.78 -4.83
N TRP A 34 3.52 -4.87 -5.35
CA TRP A 34 2.13 -4.71 -4.91
C TRP A 34 1.31 -6.00 -5.07
N LEU A 35 1.41 -6.65 -6.24
CA LEU A 35 0.69 -7.90 -6.48
C LEU A 35 1.14 -9.03 -5.56
N ARG A 36 2.44 -9.12 -5.22
CA ARG A 36 2.94 -10.10 -4.25
C ARG A 36 2.33 -9.90 -2.87
N TYR A 37 2.22 -8.65 -2.41
CA TYR A 37 1.59 -8.34 -1.14
C TYR A 37 0.08 -8.64 -1.13
N ILE A 38 -0.61 -8.31 -2.22
CA ILE A 38 -2.04 -8.61 -2.37
C ILE A 38 -2.29 -10.12 -2.39
N GLU A 39 -1.45 -10.90 -3.08
CA GLU A 39 -1.53 -12.37 -3.11
C GLU A 39 -1.31 -12.96 -1.71
N PHE A 40 -0.36 -12.42 -0.94
CA PHE A 40 -0.15 -12.80 0.45
C PHE A 40 -1.40 -12.58 1.31
N LYS A 41 -2.12 -11.46 1.10
CA LYS A 41 -3.37 -11.14 1.82
C LYS A 41 -4.63 -11.70 1.14
N LYS A 42 -4.57 -12.64 0.20
CA LYS A 42 -5.76 -13.10 -0.57
C LYS A 42 -6.90 -13.70 0.27
N GLU A 43 -6.58 -14.26 1.43
CA GLU A 43 -7.56 -14.82 2.37
C GLU A 43 -8.04 -13.81 3.41
N ALA A 44 -7.42 -12.62 3.44
CA ALA A 44 -7.85 -11.54 4.31
C ALA A 44 -9.24 -11.03 3.91
N PRO A 45 -9.96 -10.35 4.82
CA PRO A 45 -11.22 -9.72 4.49
C PRO A 45 -11.09 -8.79 3.28
N LYS A 46 -12.11 -8.78 2.40
CA LYS A 46 -12.11 -8.00 1.14
C LYS A 46 -11.74 -6.52 1.34
N HIS A 47 -12.09 -5.92 2.47
CA HIS A 47 -11.77 -4.53 2.77
C HIS A 47 -10.26 -4.29 2.95
N VAL A 48 -9.50 -5.28 3.42
CA VAL A 48 -8.03 -5.23 3.53
C VAL A 48 -7.40 -5.28 2.15
N ILE A 49 -7.83 -6.23 1.33
CA ILE A 49 -7.34 -6.39 -0.05
C ILE A 49 -7.64 -5.13 -0.88
N ASN A 50 -8.88 -4.62 -0.80
CA ASN A 50 -9.27 -3.39 -1.50
C ASN A 50 -8.39 -2.20 -1.09
N ARG A 51 -8.04 -2.09 0.21
CA ARG A 51 -7.14 -1.04 0.69
C ARG A 51 -5.74 -1.15 0.08
N LEU A 52 -5.21 -2.37 -0.10
CA LEU A 52 -3.92 -2.57 -0.77
C LEU A 52 -3.97 -2.16 -2.25
N TYR A 53 -5.05 -2.48 -2.97
CA TYR A 53 -5.25 -1.99 -4.34
C TYR A 53 -5.35 -0.46 -4.40
N GLU A 54 -6.11 0.17 -3.49
CA GLU A 54 -6.21 1.63 -3.41
C GLU A 54 -4.85 2.28 -3.12
N ARG A 55 -4.04 1.69 -2.23
CA ARG A 55 -2.66 2.15 -1.96
C ARG A 55 -1.80 2.05 -3.22
N ALA A 56 -1.82 0.91 -3.90
CA ALA A 56 -1.06 0.72 -5.14
C ALA A 56 -1.43 1.77 -6.20
N LEU A 57 -2.72 2.02 -6.40
CA LEU A 57 -3.22 3.02 -7.35
C LEU A 57 -2.83 4.44 -6.95
N ARG A 58 -2.92 4.79 -5.67
CA ARG A 58 -2.53 6.12 -5.17
C ARG A 58 -1.05 6.38 -5.35
N GLU A 59 -0.18 5.40 -5.09
CA GLU A 59 1.25 5.57 -5.32
C GLU A 59 1.56 5.69 -6.82
N HIS A 60 0.83 4.97 -7.68
CA HIS A 60 1.07 5.01 -9.12
C HIS A 60 0.49 6.27 -9.81
N THR A 61 -0.70 6.70 -9.41
CA THR A 61 -1.42 7.83 -10.04
C THR A 61 -1.28 9.13 -9.26
N GLY A 62 -0.74 9.07 -8.04
CA GLY A 62 -0.45 10.13 -7.07
C GLY A 62 0.09 11.45 -7.60
N LYS A 63 0.81 11.37 -8.72
CA LYS A 63 1.54 12.48 -9.32
C LYS A 63 0.86 13.04 -10.58
N LEU A 64 -0.14 12.37 -11.15
CA LEU A 64 -0.80 12.79 -12.39
C LEU A 64 -1.80 13.94 -12.18
N TYR A 65 -2.35 14.11 -10.98
CA TYR A 65 -3.38 15.11 -10.69
C TYR A 65 -2.88 16.43 -10.06
N TYR A 66 -1.57 16.60 -9.86
CA TYR A 66 -0.97 17.86 -9.38
C TYR A 66 -0.31 18.68 -10.49
N LEU A 67 -0.45 18.27 -11.76
CA LEU A 67 0.12 18.95 -12.92
C LEU A 67 -0.96 19.32 -13.98
N ALA A 68 -2.24 19.30 -13.61
CA ALA A 68 -3.35 19.74 -14.44
C ALA A 68 -3.96 21.04 -13.90
#